data_AF-A0A838Z7L4-F1
#
_entry.id   AF-A0A838Z7L4-F1
#
_cell.length_a   1.000
_cell.length_b   1.000
_cell.length_c   1.000
_cell.angle_alpha   90.00
_cell.angle_beta   90.00
_cell.angle_gamma   90.00
#
_symmetry.space_group_name_H-M   'P 1'
#
loop_
_entity.id
_entity.type
_entity.pdbx_description
1 polymer ?
#
loop_
_entity_poly.entity_id
_entity_poly.type
_entity_poly.pdbx_seq_one_letter_code
_entity_poly.pdbx_strand_id
1 'polypeptide(L)'
;MTNHKLLVLASSAYGYIGKCHCCEKYNLVFNNQLFIFSEDDLRQFRRMFEDENTIFEAGDLCCNGRSKGMRTPINNFYLLFTPKELAYFKNMLDDTFVMIEVNKVLQY
;
A
#
# COMPACT_ATOMS: atom_id res chain seq x y z
N MET A 1 -23.32 -11.79 -11.25
CA MET A 1 -22.32 -10.88 -10.65
C MET A 1 -21.46 -11.71 -9.73
N THR A 2 -20.16 -11.83 -10.02
CA THR A 2 -19.20 -12.52 -9.15
C THR A 2 -19.08 -11.73 -7.85
N ASN A 3 -19.42 -12.35 -6.72
CA ASN A 3 -19.32 -11.72 -5.41
C ASN A 3 -17.84 -11.74 -4.97
N HIS A 4 -17.14 -10.63 -5.18
CA HIS A 4 -15.74 -10.48 -4.83
C HIS A 4 -15.57 -10.47 -3.31
N LYS A 5 -15.21 -11.63 -2.73
CA LYS A 5 -14.86 -11.75 -1.32
C LYS A 5 -13.38 -11.46 -1.10
N LEU A 6 -13.11 -10.41 -0.33
CA LEU A 6 -11.77 -9.98 0.08
C LEU A 6 -11.38 -10.62 1.41
N LEU A 7 -10.22 -11.26 1.44
CA LEU A 7 -9.52 -11.61 2.68
C LEU A 7 -8.60 -10.46 3.03
N VAL A 8 -8.87 -9.77 4.13
CA VAL A 8 -7.97 -8.72 4.64
C VAL A 8 -6.72 -9.40 5.20
N LEU A 9 -5.56 -8.95 4.73
CA LEU A 9 -4.24 -9.44 5.15
C LEU A 9 -3.64 -8.53 6.20
N ALA A 10 -3.78 -7.22 6.03
CA ALA A 10 -3.34 -6.22 7.00
C ALA A 10 -4.29 -5.03 7.00
N SER A 11 -4.37 -4.32 8.13
CA SER A 11 -5.20 -3.13 8.29
C SER A 11 -4.59 -2.14 9.26
N SER A 12 -4.94 -0.87 9.10
CA SER A 12 -4.57 0.22 10.00
C SER A 12 -5.77 1.15 10.21
N ALA A 13 -5.57 2.20 11.01
CA ALA A 13 -6.56 3.27 11.16
C ALA A 13 -6.89 4.01 9.84
N TYR A 14 -6.05 3.87 8.81
CA TYR A 14 -6.18 4.58 7.54
C TYR A 14 -6.62 3.70 6.38
N GLY A 15 -6.72 2.37 6.55
CA GLY A 15 -7.02 1.50 5.42
C GLY A 15 -6.69 0.03 5.64
N TYR A 16 -6.65 -0.72 4.54
CA TYR A 16 -6.37 -2.15 4.54
C TYR A 16 -5.72 -2.61 3.23
N ILE A 17 -5.04 -3.76 3.29
CA ILE A 17 -4.68 -4.54 2.11
C ILE A 17 -5.37 -5.90 2.21
N GLY A 18 -6.05 -6.30 1.15
CA GLY A 18 -6.69 -7.62 1.09
C GLY A 18 -6.54 -8.28 -0.28
N LYS A 19 -6.59 -9.60 -0.30
CA LYS A 19 -6.57 -10.42 -1.52
C LYS A 19 -7.99 -10.84 -1.89
N CYS A 20 -8.37 -10.62 -3.14
CA CYS A 20 -9.61 -11.15 -3.68
C CYS A 20 -9.39 -12.60 -4.12
N HIS A 21 -10.22 -13.53 -3.65
CA HIS A 21 -10.12 -14.93 -4.07
C HIS A 21 -10.59 -15.17 -5.51
N CYS A 22 -11.42 -14.28 -6.06
CA CYS A 22 -12.01 -14.49 -7.38
C CYS A 22 -11.06 -14.13 -8.53
N CYS A 23 -10.26 -13.07 -8.37
CA CYS A 23 -9.35 -12.58 -9.39
C CYS A 23 -7.89 -12.54 -8.95
N GLU A 24 -7.62 -12.99 -7.73
CA GLU A 24 -6.28 -13.05 -7.11
C GLU A 24 -5.55 -11.69 -7.00
N LYS A 25 -6.27 -10.60 -7.23
CA LYS A 25 -5.76 -9.24 -7.08
C LYS A 25 -5.74 -8.78 -5.63
N TYR A 26 -4.79 -7.91 -5.33
CA TYR A 26 -4.65 -7.26 -4.05
C TYR A 26 -5.25 -5.86 -4.13
N ASN A 27 -6.20 -5.57 -3.24
CA ASN A 27 -6.74 -4.23 -3.06
C ASN A 27 -5.99 -3.56 -1.91
N LEU A 28 -5.26 -2.49 -2.22
CA LEU A 28 -4.70 -1.57 -1.23
C LEU A 28 -5.62 -0.36 -1.15
N VAL A 29 -6.34 -0.24 -0.04
CA VAL A 29 -7.16 0.92 0.28
C VAL A 29 -6.45 1.72 1.35
N PHE A 30 -6.25 3.02 1.12
CA PHE A 30 -5.65 3.91 2.11
C PHE A 30 -6.24 5.32 1.98
N ASN A 31 -6.88 5.81 3.05
CA ASN A 31 -7.74 6.98 3.05
C ASN A 31 -8.77 6.91 1.89
N ASN A 32 -8.65 7.80 0.91
CA ASN A 32 -9.50 7.89 -0.27
C ASN A 32 -8.85 7.30 -1.54
N GLN A 33 -7.76 6.55 -1.40
CA GLN A 33 -7.03 5.94 -2.51
C GLN A 33 -7.30 4.45 -2.56
N LEU A 34 -7.53 3.92 -3.77
CA LEU A 34 -7.63 2.50 -4.05
C LEU A 34 -6.63 2.15 -5.15
N PHE A 35 -5.79 1.18 -4.87
CA PHE A 35 -4.90 0.56 -5.85
C PHE A 35 -5.25 -0.93 -5.95
N ILE A 36 -5.19 -1.45 -7.17
CA ILE A 36 -5.43 -2.86 -7.46
C ILE A 36 -4.18 -3.41 -8.13
N PHE A 37 -3.57 -4.41 -7.50
CA PHE A 37 -2.27 -4.95 -7.90
C PHE A 37 -2.35 -6.46 -8.17
N SER A 38 -1.48 -6.96 -9.05
CA SER A 38 -1.01 -8.34 -8.94
C SER A 38 -0.07 -8.48 -7.73
N GLU A 39 0.31 -9.69 -7.33
CA GLU A 39 1.31 -9.87 -6.25
C GLU A 39 2.65 -9.22 -6.63
N ASP A 40 3.09 -9.39 -7.88
CA ASP A 40 4.36 -8.84 -8.37
C ASP A 40 4.35 -7.32 -8.42
N ASP A 41 3.25 -6.72 -8.86
CA ASP A 41 3.10 -5.25 -8.85
C ASP A 41 3.12 -4.71 -7.43
N LEU A 42 2.46 -5.40 -6.48
CA LEU A 42 2.47 -5.01 -5.07
C LEU A 42 3.89 -5.12 -4.47
N ARG A 43 4.67 -6.14 -4.86
CA ARG A 43 6.08 -6.29 -4.44
C ARG A 43 6.94 -5.16 -4.97
N GLN A 44 6.77 -4.80 -6.24
CA GLN A 44 7.49 -3.67 -6.83
C GLN A 44 7.10 -2.35 -6.16
N PHE A 45 5.81 -2.16 -5.90
CA PHE A 45 5.29 -0.98 -5.23
C PHE A 45 5.85 -0.86 -3.80
N ARG A 46 5.96 -1.96 -3.04
CA ARG A 46 6.61 -1.94 -1.71
C ARG A 46 8.07 -1.50 -1.78
N ARG A 47 8.84 -2.04 -2.74
CA ARG A 47 10.27 -1.68 -2.91
C ARG A 47 10.47 -0.19 -3.14
N MET A 48 9.52 0.48 -3.77
CA MET A 48 9.60 1.93 -3.90
C MET A 48 9.65 2.65 -2.55
N PHE A 49 8.97 2.15 -1.51
CA PHE A 49 8.99 2.75 -0.17
C PHE A 49 10.25 2.39 0.66
N GLU A 50 11.03 1.42 0.19
CA GLU A 50 12.33 1.02 0.74
C GLU A 50 13.47 1.89 0.17
N ASP A 51 13.32 2.40 -1.06
CA ASP A 51 14.27 3.32 -1.67
C ASP A 51 14.12 4.74 -1.08
N GLU A 52 15.14 5.19 -0.36
CA GLU A 52 15.16 6.52 0.28
C GLU A 52 15.05 7.67 -0.73
N ASN A 53 15.38 7.46 -2.01
CA ASN A 53 15.31 8.49 -3.04
C ASN A 53 13.87 8.76 -3.54
N THR A 54 12.93 7.85 -3.29
CA THR A 54 11.54 8.04 -3.72
C THR A 54 10.78 8.94 -2.75
N ILE A 55 11.18 8.98 -1.47
CA ILE A 55 10.55 9.81 -0.44
C ILE A 55 11.22 11.18 -0.40
N PHE A 56 10.44 12.24 -0.21
CA PHE A 56 10.94 13.60 -0.08
C PHE A 56 10.10 14.44 0.89
N GLU A 57 10.69 15.52 1.39
CA GLU A 57 9.93 16.56 2.07
C GLU A 57 9.17 17.39 1.04
N ALA A 58 7.83 17.31 1.06
CA ALA A 58 6.97 18.13 0.21
C ALA A 58 6.85 19.59 0.70
N GLY A 59 7.30 19.87 1.93
CA GLY A 59 7.27 21.19 2.55
C GLY A 59 5.86 21.77 2.66
N ASP A 60 5.76 23.10 2.54
CA ASP A 60 4.50 23.85 2.69
C ASP A 60 3.56 23.76 1.48
N LEU A 61 3.95 23.03 0.42
CA LEU A 61 3.13 22.85 -0.78
C LEU A 61 1.85 22.05 -0.52
N CYS A 62 1.73 21.42 0.65
CA CYS A 62 0.69 20.44 0.94
C CYS A 62 -0.16 20.84 2.15
N CYS A 63 -1.48 20.78 1.99
CA CYS A 63 -2.43 21.08 3.06
C CYS A 63 -2.53 19.94 4.10
N ASN A 64 -3.10 20.24 5.26
CA ASN A 64 -3.45 19.26 6.32
C ASN A 64 -2.25 18.50 6.92
N GLY A 65 -1.06 19.11 6.94
CA GLY A 65 0.13 18.56 7.60
C GLY A 65 0.83 17.41 6.85
N ARG A 66 0.47 17.18 5.58
CA ARG A 66 1.10 16.16 4.73
C ARG A 66 2.44 16.64 4.20
N SER A 67 3.49 16.49 4.99
CA SER A 67 4.83 16.96 4.63
C SER A 67 5.71 15.93 3.91
N LYS A 68 5.27 14.66 3.79
CA LYS A 68 6.04 13.59 3.15
C LYS A 68 5.45 13.25 1.79
N GLY A 69 6.22 13.41 0.73
CA GLY A 69 5.87 12.99 -0.62
C GLY A 69 6.58 11.71 -1.02
N MET A 70 5.92 10.92 -1.87
CA MET A 70 6.49 9.74 -2.53
C MET A 70 6.36 9.92 -4.04
N ARG A 71 7.48 9.77 -4.74
CA ARG A 71 7.55 9.79 -6.21
C ARG A 71 7.03 8.47 -6.76
N THR A 72 5.99 8.55 -7.57
CA THR A 72 5.54 7.38 -8.33
C THR A 72 6.27 7.30 -9.68
N PRO A 73 6.21 6.16 -10.40
CA PRO A 73 6.77 6.05 -11.73
C PRO A 73 5.95 6.84 -12.78
N ILE A 74 4.77 7.33 -12.40
CA ILE A 74 3.91 8.14 -13.26
C ILE A 74 4.32 9.61 -13.09
N ASN A 75 4.70 10.25 -14.20
CA ASN A 75 5.07 11.66 -14.22
C ASN A 75 3.98 12.53 -13.60
N ASN A 76 4.40 13.43 -12.72
CA ASN A 76 3.52 14.38 -11.99
C ASN A 76 2.44 13.71 -11.12
N PHE A 77 2.59 12.44 -10.77
CA PHE A 77 1.74 11.77 -9.80
C PHE A 77 2.56 11.44 -8.55
N TYR A 78 2.15 12.01 -7.41
CA TYR A 78 2.82 11.87 -6.13
C TYR A 78 1.81 11.43 -5.08
N LEU A 79 2.26 10.57 -4.16
CA LEU A 79 1.48 10.24 -2.97
C LEU A 79 1.96 11.12 -1.82
N LEU A 80 1.02 11.69 -1.08
CA LEU A 80 1.30 12.62 0.02
C LEU A 80 0.80 12.03 1.33
N PHE A 81 1.63 12.15 2.36
CA PHE A 81 1.38 11.59 3.67
C PHE A 81 1.78 12.59 4.76
N THR A 82 1.06 12.58 5.88
CA THR A 82 1.64 12.99 7.16
C THR A 82 2.72 11.96 7.56
N PRO A 83 3.70 12.32 8.42
CA PRO A 83 4.67 11.36 8.92
C PRO A 83 4.03 10.11 9.55
N LYS A 84 2.89 10.30 10.23
CA LYS A 84 2.11 9.21 10.82
C LYS A 84 1.46 8.33 9.74
N GLU A 85 0.78 8.91 8.77
CA GLU A 85 0.19 8.16 7.65
C GLU A 85 1.26 7.32 6.93
N LEU A 86 2.44 7.88 6.65
CA LEU A 86 3.53 7.15 5.99
C LEU A 86 3.99 5.93 6.81
N ALA A 87 4.13 6.08 8.13
CA ALA A 87 4.51 4.97 9.00
C ALA A 87 3.47 3.84 8.99
N TYR A 88 2.18 4.17 9.10
CA TYR A 88 1.10 3.17 9.00
C TYR A 88 1.03 2.53 7.62
N PHE A 89 1.29 3.28 6.56
CA PHE A 89 1.32 2.75 5.19
C PHE A 89 2.43 1.70 5.03
N LYS A 90 3.65 2.00 5.49
CA LYS A 90 4.79 1.08 5.47
C LYS A 90 4.53 -0.18 6.27
N ASN A 91 4.06 -0.03 7.51
CA ASN A 91 3.73 -1.18 8.37
C ASN A 91 2.67 -2.08 7.71
N MET A 92 1.63 -1.49 7.12
CA MET A 92 0.57 -2.25 6.45
C MET A 92 1.10 -3.04 5.24
N LEU A 93 2.06 -2.49 4.48
CA LEU A 93 2.76 -3.22 3.42
C LEU A 93 3.58 -4.38 3.99
N ASP A 94 4.37 -4.13 5.04
CA ASP A 94 5.22 -5.15 5.66
C ASP A 94 4.39 -6.32 6.23
N ASP A 95 3.35 -6.01 7.01
CA ASP A 95 2.41 -6.99 7.58
C ASP A 95 1.74 -7.82 6.49
N THR A 96 1.39 -7.19 5.35
CA THR A 96 0.79 -7.90 4.22
C THR A 96 1.74 -8.95 3.67
N PHE A 97 3.03 -8.63 3.50
CA PHE A 97 3.98 -9.59 2.96
C PHE A 97 4.28 -10.72 3.94
N VAL A 98 4.31 -10.44 5.25
CA VAL A 98 4.35 -11.50 6.26
C VAL A 98 3.17 -12.46 6.08
N MET A 99 1.95 -11.93 5.95
CA MET A 99 0.74 -12.75 5.77
C MET A 99 0.71 -13.52 4.44
N ILE A 100 1.25 -12.96 3.36
CA ILE A 100 1.40 -13.68 2.09
C ILE A 100 2.30 -14.90 2.28
N GLU A 101 3.46 -14.74 2.93
CA GLU A 101 4.38 -15.85 3.15
C GLU A 101 3.82 -16.89 4.13
N VAL A 102 3.15 -16.47 5.21
CA VAL A 102 2.42 -17.37 6.12
C VAL A 102 1.40 -18.22 5.36
N ASN A 103 0.60 -17.60 4.50
CA ASN A 103 -0.41 -18.31 3.72
C ASN A 103 0.21 -19.31 2.73
N LYS A 104 1.38 -19.01 2.17
CA LYS A 104 2.11 -19.97 1.31
C LYS A 104 2.56 -21.19 2.10
N VAL A 105 3.03 -21.00 3.34
CA VAL A 105 3.46 -22.10 4.21
C VAL A 105 2.28 -22.96 4.68
N LEU A 106 1.16 -22.34 5.06
CA LEU A 106 -0.03 -23.03 5.55
C LEU A 106 -0.85 -23.74 4.45
N GLN A 107 -0.57 -23.46 3.17
CA GLN A 107 -1.18 -24.13 2.03
C GLN A 107 -0.42 -25.40 1.58
N TYR A 108 0.65 -25.76 2.30
CA TYR A 108 1.25 -27.10 2.31
C TYR A 108 0.75 -27.92 3.51
#